data_AF-A0A0S4XH75-F1
#
_entry.id   AF-A0A0S4XH75-F1
#
_cell.length_a   1.000
_cell.length_b   1.000
_cell.length_c   1.000
_cell.angle_alpha   90.00
_cell.angle_beta   90.00
_cell.angle_gamma   90.00
#
_symmetry.space_group_name_H-M   'P 1'
#
loop_
_entity.id
_entity.type
_entity.pdbx_description
1 polymer ?
#
loop_
_entity_poly.entity_id
_entity_poly.type
_entity_poly.pdbx_seq_one_letter_code
_entity_poly.pdbx_strand_id
1 'polypeptide(L)' 'MSGTSAYINGNSPNGQVVIRDSSLGALIRLADPWGPSTAGRPYCSANCAYSANRFFEYNNTGAGSGN' A
#
# COMPACT_ATOMS: atom_id res chain seq x y z
N MET A 1 -5.83 -15.14 15.75
CA MET A 1 -5.07 -15.77 14.65
C MET A 1 -3.88 -14.87 14.33
N SER A 2 -2.69 -15.15 14.87
CA SER A 2 -1.48 -14.38 14.57
C SER A 2 -0.75 -15.07 13.43
N GLY A 3 -1.02 -14.65 12.19
CA GLY A 3 -0.17 -14.99 11.06
C GLY A 3 1.12 -14.21 11.20
N THR A 4 2.12 -14.74 11.91
CA THR A 4 3.48 -14.21 11.86
C THR A 4 3.97 -14.41 10.43
N SER A 5 3.75 -13.40 9.60
CA SER A 5 4.01 -13.40 8.17
C SER A 5 5.45 -13.86 7.94
N ALA A 6 5.64 -14.96 7.22
CA ALA A 6 6.95 -15.49 6.83
C ALA A 6 7.67 -14.58 5.80
N TYR A 7 7.41 -13.28 5.87
CA TYR A 7 7.98 -12.27 4.99
C TYR A 7 9.44 -12.03 5.38
N ILE A 8 10.32 -12.19 4.39
CA ILE A 8 11.76 -12.02 4.51
C ILE A 8 12.15 -10.82 3.63
N ASN A 9 12.75 -9.80 4.24
CA ASN A 9 13.23 -8.61 3.53
C ASN A 9 14.20 -9.01 2.41
N GLY A 10 13.99 -8.45 1.21
CA GLY A 10 14.84 -8.69 0.04
C GLY A 10 14.63 -10.04 -0.66
N ASN A 11 13.81 -10.94 -0.11
CA ASN A 11 13.55 -12.27 -0.70
C ASN A 11 12.07 -12.51 -0.99
N SER A 12 11.19 -12.19 -0.05
CA SER A 12 9.75 -12.33 -0.26
C SER A 12 9.22 -11.29 -1.26
N PRO A 13 8.20 -11.63 -2.07
CA PRO A 13 7.60 -10.69 -2.99
C PRO A 13 7.08 -9.44 -2.27
N ASN A 14 7.46 -8.27 -2.78
CA ASN A 14 6.96 -6.98 -2.31
C ASN A 14 6.41 -6.21 -3.51
N GLY A 15 5.10 -6.33 -3.77
CA GLY A 15 4.47 -5.72 -4.95
C GLY A 15 4.77 -4.22 -5.08
N GLN A 16 4.79 -3.72 -6.31
CA GLN A 16 4.97 -2.31 -6.62
C GLN A 16 3.82 -1.82 -7.47
N VAL A 17 3.29 -0.65 -7.12
CA VAL A 17 2.30 0.07 -7.93
C VAL A 17 2.59 1.56 -7.87
N VAL A 18 2.39 2.23 -9.00
CA VAL A 18 2.37 3.69 -9.08
C VAL A 18 1.08 4.07 -9.79
N ILE A 19 0.21 4.82 -9.11
CA ILE A 19 -0.97 5.44 -9.73
C ILE A 19 -0.62 6.90 -9.99
N ARG A 20 -0.61 7.31 -11.26
CA ARG A 20 -0.21 8.68 -11.61
C ARG A 20 -1.11 9.27 -12.68
N ASP A 21 -1.24 10.60 -12.63
CA ASP A 21 -1.96 11.39 -13.64
C ASP A 21 -3.39 10.84 -13.89
N SER A 22 -4.04 10.33 -12.83
CA SER A 22 -5.30 9.59 -12.89
C SER A 22 -6.43 10.32 -12.15
N SER A 23 -7.68 10.06 -12.53
CA SER A 23 -8.86 10.52 -11.80
C SER A 23 -9.39 9.41 -10.90
N LEU A 24 -9.42 9.65 -9.58
CA LEU A 24 -9.88 8.71 -8.58
C LEU A 24 -11.24 9.15 -8.03
N GLY A 25 -12.25 8.28 -8.17
CA GLY A 25 -13.59 8.51 -7.62
C GLY A 25 -13.64 8.36 -6.09
N ALA A 26 -14.76 8.78 -5.49
CA ALA A 26 -14.94 8.82 -4.03
C ALA A 26 -15.02 7.45 -3.31
N LEU A 27 -14.83 6.34 -4.03
CA LEU A 27 -14.86 4.99 -3.45
C LEU A 27 -13.54 4.61 -2.77
N ILE A 28 -12.47 5.38 -2.99
CA ILE A 28 -11.19 5.18 -2.28
C ILE A 28 -11.33 5.69 -0.85
N ARG A 29 -10.90 4.87 0.12
CA ARG A 29 -10.86 5.24 1.53
C ARG A 29 -9.60 6.06 1.79
N LEU A 30 -9.72 7.39 1.81
CA LEU A 30 -8.56 8.31 1.91
C LEU A 30 -7.71 8.12 3.17
N ALA A 31 -8.31 7.70 4.29
CA ALA A 31 -7.57 7.48 5.53
C ALA A 31 -6.69 6.23 5.51
N ASP A 32 -7.07 5.21 4.71
CA ASP A 32 -6.40 3.91 4.64
C ASP A 32 -6.55 3.26 3.24
N PRO A 33 -6.02 3.90 2.19
CA PRO A 33 -6.21 3.50 0.79
C PRO A 33 -5.54 2.16 0.47
N TRP A 34 -4.51 1.79 1.23
CA TRP A 34 -3.74 0.57 1.05
C TRP A 34 -4.02 -0.44 2.15
N GLY A 35 -4.63 -1.56 1.77
CA GLY A 35 -4.93 -2.66 2.68
C GLY A 35 -3.74 -3.61 2.94
N PRO A 36 -3.90 -4.58 3.86
CA PRO A 36 -2.92 -5.62 4.08
C PRO A 36 -2.73 -6.51 2.84
N SER A 37 -1.58 -7.18 2.75
CA SER A 37 -1.33 -8.15 1.68
C SER A 37 -2.15 -9.43 1.87
N THR A 38 -2.22 -10.26 0.83
CA THR A 38 -2.84 -11.60 0.89
C THR A 38 -2.16 -12.53 1.91
N ALA A 39 -0.91 -12.27 2.27
CA ALA A 39 -0.18 -12.98 3.32
C ALA A 39 -0.45 -12.42 4.73
N GLY A 40 -1.42 -11.51 4.88
CA GLY A 40 -1.76 -10.85 6.13
C GLY A 40 -0.72 -9.84 6.62
N ARG A 41 0.26 -9.45 5.80
CA ARG A 41 1.25 -8.43 6.16
C ARG A 41 0.56 -7.06 6.14
N PRO A 42 0.59 -6.27 7.23
CA PRO A 42 0.00 -4.93 7.24
C PRO A 42 0.70 -4.02 6.23
N TYR A 43 -0.06 -3.08 5.65
CA TYR A 43 0.53 -2.00 4.86
C TYR A 43 1.40 -1.12 5.76
N CYS A 44 2.56 -0.71 5.25
CA CYS A 44 3.42 0.24 5.92
C CYS A 44 4.30 1.00 4.92
N SER A 45 4.39 2.32 5.08
CA SER A 45 5.22 3.22 4.26
C SER A 45 6.37 3.89 5.03
N ALA A 46 6.29 3.96 6.37
CA ALA A 46 7.33 4.54 7.23
C ALA A 46 7.40 3.81 8.56
N ASN A 47 8.61 3.73 9.16
CA ASN A 47 8.86 3.08 10.46
C ASN A 47 8.36 1.63 10.54
N CYS A 48 8.59 0.86 9.47
CA CYS A 48 8.04 -0.47 9.29
C CYS A 48 8.86 -1.56 9.97
N ALA A 49 8.18 -2.61 10.46
CA ALA A 49 8.83 -3.82 10.98
C ALA A 49 9.56 -4.63 9.88
N TYR A 50 9.11 -4.50 8.64
CA TYR A 50 9.69 -5.13 7.44
C TYR A 50 9.97 -4.05 6.38
N SER A 51 10.57 -4.41 5.24
CA SER A 51 10.70 -3.49 4.11
C SER A 51 9.35 -2.85 3.77
N ALA A 52 9.36 -1.52 3.63
CA ALA A 52 8.16 -0.75 3.31
C ALA A 52 7.49 -1.25 2.01
N ASN A 53 6.15 -1.13 1.95
CA ASN A 53 5.38 -1.35 0.74
C ASN A 53 5.80 -0.35 -0.35
N ARG A 54 5.72 -0.76 -1.62
CA ARG A 54 6.17 0.05 -2.77
C ARG A 54 4.99 0.64 -3.54
N PHE A 55 4.05 1.24 -2.81
CA PHE A 55 2.81 1.80 -3.36
C PHE A 55 2.90 3.32 -3.32
N PHE A 56 2.74 3.95 -4.47
CA PHE A 56 2.94 5.39 -4.62
C PHE A 56 1.85 6.02 -5.49
N GLU A 57 1.57 7.29 -5.21
CA GLU A 57 0.70 8.13 -6.02
C GLU A 57 1.42 9.39 -6.48
N TYR A 58 1.07 9.89 -7.67
CA TYR A 58 1.61 11.16 -8.17
C TYR A 58 0.62 11.89 -9.07
N ASN A 59 0.29 13.13 -8.71
CA ASN A 59 -0.57 14.00 -9.52
C ASN A 59 -1.94 13.38 -9.87
N ASN A 60 -2.53 12.64 -8.94
CA ASN A 60 -3.91 12.16 -9.07
C ASN A 60 -4.90 13.28 -8.75
N THR A 61 -6.09 13.21 -9.33
CA THR A 61 -7.19 14.16 -9.14
C THR A 61 -8.48 13.44 -8.72
N GLY A 62 -9.53 14.19 -8.41
CA GLY A 62 -10.83 13.63 -8.02
C GLY A 62 -10.95 13.36 -6.51
N ALA A 63 -12.16 13.03 -6.08
CA ALA A 63 -12.52 12.92 -4.67
C ALA A 63 -11.78 11.79 -3.91
N GLY A 64 -11.22 10.82 -4.64
CA GLY A 64 -10.41 9.74 -4.07
C GLY A 64 -8.90 9.97 -4.10
N SER A 65 -8.44 11.17 -4.46
CA SER A 65 -7.01 11.54 -4.47
C SER A 65 -6.52 12.12 -3.13
N GLY A 66 -5.20 12.05 -2.88
CA GLY A 66 -4.57 12.65 -1.69
C GLY A 66 -3.98 11.64 -0.68
N ASN A 67 -3.54 10.48 -1.17
CA ASN A 67 -3.04 9.35 -0.38
C ASN A 67 -1.51 9.26 -0.34
#